data_AF-A0A0D6ENM9-F1
#
_entry.id   AF-A0A0D6ENM9-F1
#
_cell.length_a   1.000
_cell.length_b   1.000
_cell.length_c   1.000
_cell.angle_alpha   90.00
_cell.angle_beta   90.00
_cell.angle_gamma   90.00
#
_symmetry.space_group_name_H-M   'P 1'
#
loop_
_entity.id
_entity.type
_entity.pdbx_description
1 polymer ?
#
loop_
_entity_poly.entity_id
_entity_poly.type
_entity_poly.pdbx_seq_one_letter_code
_entity_poly.pdbx_strand_id
1 'polypeptide(L)'
;MLNTVAQLRQYTEASGPGVEPSLMNFCVSDGTSVVATRYITSATEEAASLFFSTGSTFAEVEPGTFKMNKADKRERIILIASEPLTFERADWVEIPSQSCIVITPRVSFPRFRVVVPCRPRTHRRPCRPPPLQNNLLRYPIVDHYFQPNAVSNRADRYAKAKGYRWARPVAVEAN
;
A
#
# COMPACT_ATOMS: atom_id res chain seq x y z
N MET A 1 -2.21 3.47 15.19
CA MET A 1 -2.86 3.53 13.87
C MET A 1 -4.34 3.19 13.95
N LEU A 2 -4.73 1.93 14.18
CA LEU A 2 -6.15 1.54 14.19
C LEU A 2 -6.97 2.27 15.28
N ASN A 3 -6.43 2.42 16.49
CA ASN A 3 -7.06 3.21 17.55
C ASN A 3 -7.30 4.67 17.12
N THR A 4 -6.38 5.24 16.33
CA THR A 4 -6.51 6.59 15.78
C THR A 4 -7.66 6.67 14.78
N VAL A 5 -7.77 5.69 13.86
CA VAL A 5 -8.93 5.58 12.95
C VAL A 5 -10.22 5.52 13.74
N ALA A 6 -10.28 4.66 14.75
CA ALA A 6 -11.47 4.48 15.58
C ALA A 6 -11.85 5.77 16.34
N GLN A 7 -10.87 6.48 16.88
CA GLN A 7 -11.09 7.74 17.58
C GLN A 7 -11.58 8.86 16.63
N LEU A 8 -10.97 9.00 15.45
CA LEU A 8 -11.42 9.97 14.45
C LEU A 8 -12.84 9.66 13.97
N ARG A 9 -13.12 8.37 13.73
CA ARG A 9 -14.47 7.91 13.41
C ARG A 9 -15.47 8.28 14.50
N GLN A 10 -15.16 8.08 15.78
CA GLN A 10 -16.04 8.47 16.89
C GLN A 10 -16.32 9.98 16.87
N TYR A 11 -15.34 10.81 16.56
CA TYR A 11 -15.55 12.25 16.42
C TYR A 11 -16.44 12.60 15.23
N THR A 12 -16.28 11.92 14.09
CA THR A 12 -17.15 12.11 12.93
C THR A 12 -18.60 11.71 13.25
N GLU A 13 -18.80 10.57 13.91
CA GLU A 13 -20.13 10.09 14.34
C GLU A 13 -20.77 11.02 15.38
N ALA A 14 -19.97 11.54 16.33
CA ALA A 14 -20.45 12.46 17.37
C ALA A 14 -20.82 13.85 16.83
N SER A 15 -20.33 14.23 15.65
CA SER A 15 -20.65 15.51 15.00
C SER A 15 -22.08 15.56 14.44
N GLY A 16 -22.79 14.43 14.42
CA GLY A 16 -24.19 14.33 14.03
C GLY A 16 -24.42 14.03 12.54
N PRO A 17 -25.68 13.72 12.16
CA PRO A 17 -26.04 13.40 10.78
C PRO A 17 -25.93 14.63 9.87
N GLY A 18 -25.39 14.44 8.66
CA GLY A 18 -25.24 15.50 7.64
C GLY A 18 -23.84 16.10 7.55
N VAL A 19 -22.88 15.62 8.35
CA VAL A 19 -21.46 15.98 8.23
C VAL A 19 -20.82 15.19 7.09
N GLU A 20 -19.97 15.86 6.31
CA GLU A 20 -19.20 15.24 5.23
C GLU A 20 -18.28 14.15 5.80
N PRO A 21 -18.17 12.97 5.14
CA PRO A 21 -17.37 11.89 5.68
C PRO A 21 -15.88 12.23 5.69
N SER A 22 -15.19 11.71 6.70
CA SER A 22 -13.75 11.88 6.85
C SER A 22 -13.01 10.89 5.95
N LEU A 23 -12.25 11.44 5.00
CA LEU A 23 -11.32 10.71 4.12
C LEU A 23 -9.94 10.66 4.79
N MET A 24 -9.46 9.47 5.15
CA MET A 24 -8.30 9.31 6.02
C MET A 24 -7.19 8.50 5.35
N ASN A 25 -6.37 9.21 4.59
CA ASN A 25 -5.12 8.69 4.02
C ASN A 25 -3.94 9.22 4.83
N PHE A 26 -3.42 8.40 5.75
CA PHE A 26 -2.28 8.79 6.58
C PHE A 26 -1.22 7.71 6.58
N CYS A 27 0.02 8.14 6.71
CA CYS A 27 1.22 7.31 6.66
C CYS A 27 2.09 7.63 7.87
N VAL A 28 2.47 6.61 8.63
CA VAL A 28 3.28 6.73 9.85
C VAL A 28 4.45 5.78 9.75
N SER A 29 5.62 6.22 10.18
CA SER A 29 6.85 5.43 10.20
C SER A 29 7.50 5.48 11.57
N ASP A 30 8.11 4.37 11.98
CA ASP A 30 8.99 4.30 13.16
C ASP A 30 10.48 4.35 12.76
N GLY A 31 10.77 4.64 11.49
CA GLY A 31 12.12 4.64 10.89
C GLY A 31 12.55 3.29 10.33
N THR A 32 11.83 2.20 10.65
CA THR A 32 12.11 0.84 10.15
C THR A 32 10.95 0.30 9.32
N SER A 33 9.74 0.48 9.81
CA SER A 33 8.48 0.03 9.23
C SER A 33 7.59 1.23 8.93
N VAL A 34 6.73 1.07 7.93
CA VAL A 34 5.79 2.11 7.51
C VAL A 34 4.39 1.53 7.51
N VAL A 35 3.44 2.25 8.10
CA VAL A 35 2.02 1.90 8.08
C VAL A 35 1.25 3.01 7.38
N ALA A 36 0.54 2.65 6.32
CA ALA A 36 -0.35 3.55 5.61
C ALA A 36 -1.79 3.05 5.68
N THR A 37 -2.77 3.94 5.69
CA THR A 37 -4.19 3.59 5.64
C THR A 37 -4.88 4.29 4.49
N ARG A 38 -5.89 3.64 3.94
CA ARG A 38 -6.93 4.25 3.09
C ARG A 38 -8.28 3.91 3.72
N TYR A 39 -8.94 4.92 4.30
CA TYR A 39 -10.21 4.71 5.02
C TYR A 39 -11.16 5.89 4.81
N ILE A 40 -12.47 5.62 4.82
CA ILE A 40 -13.53 6.61 4.77
C ILE A 40 -14.63 6.26 5.80
N THR A 41 -15.17 7.26 6.48
CA THR A 41 -16.33 7.11 7.40
C THR A 41 -17.67 7.12 6.65
N SER A 42 -17.77 6.41 5.53
CA SER A 42 -18.99 6.29 4.73
C SER A 42 -18.98 4.98 3.95
N ALA A 43 -20.17 4.39 3.80
CA ALA A 43 -20.40 3.21 2.98
C ALA A 43 -21.03 3.57 1.63
N THR A 44 -21.31 4.83 1.35
CA THR A 44 -21.92 5.25 0.08
C THR A 44 -20.97 6.11 -0.75
N GLU A 45 -20.08 6.83 -0.08
CA GLU A 45 -19.14 7.73 -0.72
C GLU A 45 -17.80 7.07 -1.01
N GLU A 46 -17.06 7.68 -1.93
CA GLU A 46 -15.81 7.14 -2.42
C GLU A 46 -14.61 7.61 -1.58
N ALA A 47 -13.78 6.68 -1.14
CA ALA A 47 -12.55 6.99 -0.41
C ALA A 47 -11.54 7.78 -1.28
N ALA A 48 -10.77 8.68 -0.65
CA ALA A 48 -9.66 9.35 -1.32
C ALA A 48 -8.67 8.33 -1.90
N SER A 49 -8.17 8.58 -3.11
CA SER A 49 -7.29 7.66 -3.83
C SER A 49 -5.94 7.49 -3.13
N LEU A 50 -5.43 6.25 -3.16
CA LEU A 50 -4.10 5.92 -2.67
C LEU A 50 -3.58 4.73 -3.48
N PHE A 51 -2.34 4.83 -3.93
CA PHE A 51 -1.67 3.85 -4.76
C PHE A 51 -0.35 3.46 -4.12
N PHE A 52 0.12 2.27 -4.46
CA PHE A 52 1.50 1.90 -4.22
C PHE A 52 2.13 1.27 -5.45
N SER A 53 3.44 1.38 -5.54
CA SER A 53 4.26 0.75 -6.58
C SER A 53 5.47 0.09 -5.92
N THR A 54 5.82 -1.11 -6.38
CA THR A 54 6.97 -1.88 -5.90
C THR A 54 7.99 -2.03 -7.02
N GLY A 55 9.28 -1.97 -6.67
CA GLY A 55 10.34 -2.19 -7.64
C GLY A 55 11.74 -2.22 -7.03
N SER A 56 12.74 -2.22 -7.90
CA SER A 56 14.16 -2.26 -7.51
C SER A 56 14.77 -0.86 -7.43
N THR A 57 14.50 0.00 -8.41
CA THR A 57 14.97 1.39 -8.44
C THR A 57 13.91 2.29 -9.07
N PHE A 58 13.90 3.55 -8.64
CA PHE A 58 13.07 4.60 -9.23
C PHE A 58 14.03 5.67 -9.74
N ALA A 59 14.08 5.85 -11.05
CA ALA A 59 15.06 6.72 -11.68
C ALA A 59 14.43 7.48 -12.84
N GLU A 60 14.99 8.64 -13.11
CA GLU A 60 14.71 9.43 -14.30
C GLU A 60 15.34 8.74 -15.51
N VAL A 61 14.54 8.52 -16.56
CA VAL A 61 15.01 7.94 -17.83
C VAL A 61 15.26 9.05 -18.83
N GLU A 62 14.35 10.02 -18.89
CA GLU A 62 14.42 11.23 -19.71
C GLU A 62 14.04 12.43 -18.83
N PRO A 63 14.46 13.67 -19.16
CA PRO A 63 14.12 14.84 -18.37
C PRO A 63 12.61 14.95 -18.07
N GLY A 64 12.24 14.89 -16.80
CA GLY A 64 10.85 14.93 -16.33
C GLY A 64 10.08 13.61 -16.43
N THR A 65 10.71 12.53 -16.91
CA THR A 65 10.12 11.20 -17.06
C THR A 65 10.80 10.20 -16.14
N PHE A 66 10.07 9.82 -15.09
CA PHE A 66 10.51 8.82 -14.13
C PHE A 66 9.91 7.45 -14.45
N LYS A 67 10.68 6.40 -14.17
CA LYS A 67 10.22 5.01 -14.34
C LYS A 67 10.57 4.15 -13.12
N MET A 68 9.63 3.27 -12.77
CA MET A 68 9.85 2.21 -11.81
C MET A 68 10.54 1.03 -12.50
N ASN A 69 11.81 0.78 -12.18
CA ASN A 69 12.55 -0.35 -12.73
C ASN A 69 12.37 -1.59 -11.86
N LYS A 70 11.90 -2.68 -12.48
CA LYS A 70 11.69 -4.01 -11.88
C LYS A 70 12.68 -5.03 -12.45
N ALA A 71 13.97 -4.70 -12.45
CA ALA A 71 15.02 -5.53 -13.04
C ALA A 71 15.28 -6.82 -12.24
N ASP A 72 15.14 -6.74 -10.91
CA ASP A 72 15.32 -7.88 -10.01
C ASP A 72 13.95 -8.44 -9.59
N LYS A 73 13.87 -9.77 -9.37
CA LYS A 73 12.73 -10.40 -8.64
C LYS A 73 12.59 -9.92 -7.18
N ARG A 74 13.48 -9.02 -6.73
CA ARG A 74 13.54 -8.49 -5.38
C ARG A 74 13.09 -7.03 -5.42
N GLU A 75 11.92 -6.80 -4.85
CA GLU A 75 11.39 -5.47 -4.61
C GLU A 75 12.16 -4.85 -3.42
N ARG A 76 12.93 -3.80 -3.69
CA ARG A 76 13.75 -3.09 -2.69
C ARG A 76 13.13 -1.76 -2.26
N ILE A 77 12.35 -1.15 -3.15
CA ILE A 77 11.68 0.11 -2.91
C ILE A 77 10.17 -0.07 -3.04
N ILE A 78 9.45 0.68 -2.22
CA ILE A 78 8.00 0.79 -2.27
C ILE A 78 7.67 2.27 -2.26
N LEU A 79 6.93 2.71 -3.26
CA LEU A 79 6.37 4.06 -3.32
C LEU A 79 4.91 3.98 -2.92
N ILE A 80 4.45 4.92 -2.10
CA ILE A 80 3.03 5.13 -1.78
C ILE A 80 2.73 6.58 -2.16
N ALA A 81 1.66 6.79 -2.93
CA ALA A 81 1.27 8.12 -3.40
C ALA A 81 -0.26 8.21 -3.54
N SER A 82 -0.82 9.41 -3.45
CA SER A 82 -2.25 9.66 -3.69
C SER A 82 -2.66 9.47 -5.16
N GLU A 83 -1.70 9.62 -6.06
CA GLU A 83 -1.84 9.48 -7.51
C GLU A 83 -0.57 8.81 -8.08
N PRO A 84 -0.66 8.08 -9.21
CA PRO A 84 0.51 7.53 -9.89
C PRO A 84 1.51 8.62 -10.29
N LEU A 85 2.78 8.46 -9.90
CA LEU A 85 3.85 9.42 -10.25
C LEU A 85 4.44 9.20 -11.64
N THR A 86 4.11 8.07 -12.29
CA THR A 86 4.61 7.72 -13.62
C THR A 86 3.45 7.38 -14.55
N PHE A 87 3.71 7.47 -15.85
CA PHE A 87 2.70 7.23 -16.90
C PHE A 87 2.38 5.74 -17.10
N GLU A 88 3.23 4.83 -16.61
CA GLU A 88 3.04 3.38 -16.73
C GLU A 88 2.05 2.85 -15.68
N ARG A 89 0.75 2.77 -16.04
CA ARG A 89 -0.32 2.28 -15.13
C ARG A 89 0.01 0.91 -14.52
N ALA A 90 0.60 0.00 -15.30
CA ALA A 90 0.88 -1.37 -14.87
C ALA A 90 1.82 -1.43 -13.66
N ASP A 91 2.54 -0.36 -13.37
CA ASP A 91 3.42 -0.28 -12.20
C ASP A 91 2.72 0.16 -10.92
N TRP A 92 1.51 0.71 -11.02
CA TRP A 92 0.76 1.24 -9.89
C TRP A 92 -0.43 0.36 -9.57
N VAL A 93 -0.51 -0.04 -8.31
CA VAL A 93 -1.64 -0.80 -7.80
C VAL A 93 -2.41 0.08 -6.85
N GLU A 94 -3.70 0.22 -7.11
CA GLU A 94 -4.59 0.94 -6.22
C GLU A 94 -4.78 0.18 -4.91
N ILE A 95 -4.78 0.93 -3.81
CA ILE A 95 -5.01 0.40 -2.48
C ILE A 95 -6.51 0.36 -2.25
N PRO A 96 -7.12 -0.80 -1.91
CA PRO A 96 -8.55 -0.87 -1.64
C PRO A 96 -9.00 0.07 -0.52
N SER A 97 -10.24 0.53 -0.58
CA SER A 97 -10.86 1.28 0.50
C SER A 97 -10.90 0.43 1.79
N GLN A 98 -10.91 1.10 2.94
CA GLN A 98 -10.90 0.49 4.28
C GLN A 98 -9.79 -0.55 4.44
N SER A 99 -8.56 -0.19 4.02
CA SER A 99 -7.41 -1.06 4.16
C SER A 99 -6.24 -0.36 4.83
N CYS A 100 -5.41 -1.17 5.49
CA CYS A 100 -4.16 -0.78 6.09
C CYS A 100 -3.03 -1.55 5.41
N ILE A 101 -2.02 -0.83 4.95
CA ILE A 101 -0.79 -1.38 4.39
C ILE A 101 0.31 -1.25 5.41
N VAL A 102 0.98 -2.36 5.68
CA VAL A 102 2.12 -2.43 6.57
C VAL A 102 3.32 -2.88 5.77
N ILE A 103 4.31 -1.99 5.67
CA ILE A 103 5.61 -2.27 5.09
C ILE A 103 6.56 -2.55 6.23
N THR A 104 7.12 -3.74 6.24
CA THR A 104 8.20 -4.12 7.16
C THR A 104 9.41 -4.58 6.36
N PRO A 105 10.62 -4.32 6.85
CA PRO A 105 11.78 -5.03 6.33
C PRO A 105 11.58 -6.52 6.64
N ARG A 106 11.89 -7.39 5.68
CA ARG A 106 12.07 -8.82 5.97
C ARG A 106 13.24 -8.96 6.93
N VAL A 107 12.94 -8.91 8.22
CA VAL A 107 13.45 -9.95 9.08
C VAL A 107 12.89 -11.24 8.50
N SER A 108 13.78 -12.14 8.09
CA SER A 108 13.39 -13.52 7.96
C SER A 108 12.84 -13.92 9.33
N PHE A 109 11.51 -13.84 9.50
CA PHE A 109 10.88 -14.71 10.46
C PHE A 109 11.35 -16.08 10.00
N PRO A 110 12.11 -16.83 10.81
CA PRO A 110 12.12 -18.24 10.56
C PRO A 110 10.63 -18.58 10.59
N ARG A 111 10.08 -19.07 9.46
CA ARG A 111 8.87 -19.90 9.52
C ARG A 111 9.03 -20.69 10.81
N PHE A 112 8.05 -20.67 11.72
CA PHE A 112 8.05 -21.50 12.92
C PHE A 112 8.23 -22.98 12.49
N ARG A 113 9.47 -23.36 12.24
CA ARG A 113 10.01 -24.70 12.25
C ARG A 113 10.73 -24.68 13.57
N VAL A 114 10.20 -25.43 14.52
CA VAL A 114 10.89 -25.76 15.76
C VAL A 114 12.32 -26.14 15.39
N VAL A 115 13.27 -25.24 15.62
CA VAL A 115 14.69 -25.53 15.46
C VAL A 115 15.09 -26.24 16.74
N VAL A 116 15.19 -27.56 16.64
CA VAL A 116 15.89 -28.40 17.60
C VAL A 116 17.29 -27.80 17.78
N PRO A 117 17.78 -27.53 19.00
CA PRO A 117 19.05 -26.87 19.18
C PRO A 117 20.19 -27.78 18.71
N CYS A 118 20.79 -27.44 17.57
CA CYS A 118 22.02 -28.06 17.11
C CYS A 118 23.23 -27.29 17.65
N ARG A 119 24.16 -28.03 18.26
CA ARG A 119 25.34 -27.59 19.02
C ARG A 119 26.25 -26.58 18.26
N PRO A 120 27.05 -25.79 19.00
CA PRO A 120 27.83 -24.70 18.41
C PRO A 120 29.00 -25.23 17.59
N ARG A 121 29.12 -24.79 16.33
CA ARG A 121 30.36 -24.90 15.55
C ARG A 121 31.04 -23.55 15.46
N THR A 122 32.30 -23.57 15.86
CA THR A 122 33.31 -22.52 15.77
C THR A 122 33.67 -22.24 14.31
N HIS A 123 33.23 -21.12 13.74
CA HIS A 123 34.01 -20.34 12.76
C HIS A 123 33.34 -18.99 12.51
N ARG A 124 34.05 -17.90 12.85
CA ARG A 124 33.65 -16.52 12.58
C ARG A 124 33.72 -16.25 11.07
N ARG A 125 32.57 -16.06 10.43
CA ARG A 125 32.46 -15.20 9.23
C ARG A 125 31.67 -13.96 9.64
N PRO A 126 32.04 -12.76 9.19
CA PRO A 126 31.21 -11.58 9.43
C PRO A 126 29.84 -11.82 8.79
N CYS A 127 28.78 -11.78 9.61
CA CYS A 127 27.41 -11.88 9.15
C CYS A 127 27.13 -10.69 8.22
N ARG A 128 27.19 -10.91 6.90
CA ARG A 128 26.61 -9.96 5.95
C ARG A 128 25.11 -9.90 6.28
N PRO A 129 24.52 -8.74 6.58
CA PRO A 129 23.09 -8.68 6.83
C PRO A 129 22.38 -9.27 5.61
N PRO A 130 21.38 -10.15 5.81
CA PRO A 130 20.61 -10.67 4.69
C PRO A 130 20.03 -9.49 3.91
N PRO A 131 19.93 -9.59 2.58
CA PRO A 131 19.37 -8.51 1.78
C PRO A 131 17.96 -8.18 2.28
N LEU A 132 17.76 -6.94 2.69
CA LEU A 132 16.45 -6.41 3.09
C LEU A 132 15.53 -6.54 1.87
N GLN A 133 14.61 -7.49 1.94
CA GLN A 133 13.46 -7.56 1.05
C GLN A 133 12.30 -6.92 1.80
N ASN A 134 11.45 -6.14 1.13
CA ASN A 134 10.30 -5.57 1.82
C ASN A 134 9.15 -6.58 1.84
N ASN A 135 8.45 -6.69 2.98
CA ASN A 135 7.16 -7.36 3.07
C ASN A 135 6.08 -6.29 3.05
N LEU A 136 5.26 -6.28 2.00
CA LEU A 136 4.02 -5.50 1.96
C LEU A 136 2.87 -6.39 2.40
N LEU A 137 2.36 -6.14 3.60
CA LEU A 137 1.19 -6.83 4.15
C LEU A 137 0.00 -5.89 4.04
N ARG A 138 -1.14 -6.43 3.61
CA ARG A 138 -2.40 -5.69 3.55
C ARG A 138 -3.40 -6.30 4.51
N TYR A 139 -4.00 -5.46 5.32
CA TYR A 139 -5.01 -5.83 6.29
C TYR A 139 -6.29 -5.04 6.03
N PRO A 140 -7.44 -5.69 5.84
CA PRO A 140 -8.71 -4.99 5.80
C PRO A 140 -9.05 -4.42 7.18
N ILE A 141 -9.58 -3.21 7.22
CA ILE A 141 -10.20 -2.61 8.40
C ILE A 141 -11.68 -2.96 8.31
N VAL A 142 -12.08 -4.00 9.03
CA VAL A 142 -13.45 -4.52 8.97
C VAL A 142 -14.31 -3.79 10.00
N ASP A 143 -15.23 -2.98 9.51
CA ASP A 143 -16.28 -2.32 10.29
C ASP A 143 -17.55 -2.11 9.46
N HIS A 144 -18.49 -1.31 9.95
CA HIS A 144 -19.78 -1.06 9.29
C HIS A 144 -19.66 -0.23 8.00
N TYR A 145 -18.51 0.40 7.75
CA TYR A 145 -18.21 1.07 6.47
C TYR A 145 -17.40 0.18 5.52
N PHE A 146 -16.99 -1.02 5.93
CA PHE A 146 -16.18 -1.91 5.10
C PHE A 146 -16.94 -2.36 3.85
N GLN A 147 -16.33 -2.14 2.68
CA GLN A 147 -16.89 -2.51 1.39
C GLN A 147 -15.95 -3.45 0.63
N PRO A 148 -16.24 -4.76 0.56
CA PRO A 148 -15.32 -5.72 -0.06
C PRO A 148 -15.18 -5.53 -1.57
N ASN A 149 -16.20 -4.97 -2.24
CA ASN A 149 -16.26 -4.81 -3.69
C ASN A 149 -16.24 -3.35 -4.15
N ALA A 150 -15.85 -2.40 -3.28
CA ALA A 150 -15.80 -1.00 -3.67
C ALA A 150 -14.70 -0.76 -4.70
N VAL A 151 -15.09 -0.24 -5.87
CA VAL A 151 -14.18 0.19 -6.93
C VAL A 151 -14.08 1.71 -6.91
N SER A 152 -12.86 2.22 -6.94
CA SER A 152 -12.57 3.66 -6.95
C SER A 152 -12.61 4.20 -8.38
N ASN A 153 -13.41 5.24 -8.60
CA ASN A 153 -13.54 5.99 -9.85
C ASN A 153 -12.70 7.28 -9.86
N ARG A 154 -12.23 7.73 -8.69
CA ARG A 154 -11.43 8.95 -8.46
C ARG A 154 -10.00 8.79 -8.98
N ALA A 155 -9.50 7.55 -9.02
CA ALA A 155 -8.22 7.12 -9.56
C ALA A 155 -7.88 7.69 -10.95
N ASP A 156 -8.89 7.95 -11.78
CA ASP A 156 -8.71 8.27 -13.18
C ASP A 156 -8.62 9.77 -13.49
N ARG A 157 -8.92 10.67 -12.54
CA ARG A 157 -9.19 12.09 -12.84
C ARG A 157 -7.96 12.86 -13.34
N TYR A 158 -6.80 12.69 -12.71
CA TYR A 158 -5.55 13.35 -13.14
C TYR A 158 -5.12 12.88 -14.55
N ALA A 159 -5.08 11.57 -14.77
CA ALA A 159 -4.72 10.98 -16.06
C ALA A 159 -5.70 11.40 -17.17
N LYS A 160 -7.01 11.37 -16.89
CA LYS A 160 -8.05 11.86 -17.82
C LYS A 160 -7.90 13.36 -18.11
N ALA A 161 -7.62 14.18 -17.10
CA ALA A 161 -7.42 15.63 -17.27
C ALA A 161 -6.21 15.96 -18.15
N LYS A 162 -5.19 15.09 -18.16
CA LYS A 162 -4.04 15.17 -19.06
C LYS A 162 -4.26 14.53 -20.44
N GLY A 163 -5.47 14.07 -20.74
CA GLY A 163 -5.84 13.47 -22.03
C GLY A 163 -5.52 11.98 -22.16
N TYR A 164 -5.06 11.32 -21.09
CA TYR A 164 -4.75 9.91 -21.10
C TYR A 164 -6.01 9.09 -20.78
N ARG A 165 -6.40 8.19 -21.69
CA ARG A 165 -7.45 7.19 -21.46
C ARG A 165 -6.81 5.90 -20.99
N TRP A 166 -7.23 5.42 -19.84
CA TRP A 166 -6.84 4.10 -19.38
C TRP A 166 -7.43 3.01 -20.28
N ALA A 167 -6.66 1.98 -20.59
CA ALA A 167 -7.22 0.75 -21.14
C ALA A 167 -8.28 0.23 -20.14
N ARG A 168 -9.48 -0.07 -20.64
CA ARG A 168 -10.54 -0.71 -19.84
C ARG A 168 -9.96 -1.97 -19.20
N PRO A 169 -10.35 -2.32 -17.96
CA PRO A 169 -10.11 -3.68 -17.49
C PRO A 169 -10.76 -4.60 -18.51
N VAL A 170 -9.98 -5.51 -19.08
CA VAL A 170 -10.53 -6.61 -19.86
C VAL A 170 -11.44 -7.36 -18.89
N ALA A 171 -12.74 -7.43 -19.18
CA ALA A 171 -13.64 -8.26 -18.42
C ALA A 171 -13.05 -9.67 -18.43
N VAL A 172 -12.77 -10.22 -17.26
CA VAL A 172 -12.50 -11.64 -17.13
C VAL A 172 -13.86 -12.30 -17.39
N GLU A 173 -14.08 -12.76 -18.63
CA GLU A 173 -15.19 -13.65 -18.92
C GLU A 173 -14.98 -14.91 -18.07
N ALA A 174 -15.88 -15.11 -17.11
CA ALA A 174 -15.97 -16.35 -16.38
C ALA A 174 -16.41 -17.43 -17.38
N ASN A 175 -15.50 -18.34 -17.68
CA ASN A 175 -15.78 -19.60 -18.38
C ASN A 175 -16.20 -20.66 -17.36
#